data_AF-A0AAV5AZF5-F1
#
_entry.id   AF-A0AAV5AZF5-F1
#
_cell.length_a   1.000
_cell.length_b   1.000
_cell.length_c   1.000
_cell.angle_alpha   90.00
_cell.angle_beta   90.00
_cell.angle_gamma   90.00
#
_symmetry.space_group_name_H-M   'P 1'
#
loop_
_entity.id
_entity.type
_entity.pdbx_description
1 polymer ?
#
loop_
_entity_poly.entity_id
_entity_poly.type
_entity_poly.pdbx_seq_one_letter_code
_entity_poly.pdbx_strand_id
1 'polypeptide(L)'
;MAQTTKSDDQKLGIKILDAWAAAIDDVMEERPDITGFWLLKAFQVKRAQTRFLPDRWAPRSSRMAARHALDSVTCALEHPDRVVLTSIFMPNEIFQCLGLYPLIAEAAANFVAGAHAESAFIESAEKSGIPETYCSFHKVLLGGALAGVLAPPRLIANCSVACDANNLSFRLLADRYGCPQSYIDVPAEYTEEGCAYVADQLRDLEARLCEVYGGSVDGDELRARVARSQRTLDTLVGTLPLRRGRFVRNNMGLEMQYALVLHTMLGTEVAEDMVDALAADLAAAEPYDGIDLVWSATAPFFSVPLQKLIDVNTDQQVIASDMCFDQPSLDGWHHDGAHEPYLAMAERLIRNSYNGPASRRVERMRELCERTGADGAVVFCHWGCKETMGCSQLMRRTLEADGYPCLSLDGDGCNRGKFPGGQAATRLGAFLEMLHKRRDHGTPARRTVA
;
A
#
# COMPACT_ATOMS: atom_id res chain seq x y z
N MET A 1 -9.73 6.42 35.89
CA MET A 1 -8.83 5.25 36.03
C MET A 1 -8.94 4.44 34.74
N ALA A 2 -7.98 4.36 33.82
CA ALA A 2 -6.58 4.77 33.83
C ALA A 2 -6.25 5.48 32.50
N GLN A 3 -5.92 6.77 32.58
CA GLN A 3 -5.16 7.50 31.56
C GLN A 3 -3.67 7.41 31.93
N THR A 4 -3.18 6.20 32.24
CA THR A 4 -1.76 5.88 32.06
C THR A 4 -1.52 5.78 30.55
N THR A 5 -1.47 6.98 29.97
CA THR A 5 -0.67 7.42 28.83
C THR A 5 -0.29 6.37 27.78
N LYS A 6 -1.14 6.24 26.75
CA LYS A 6 -0.77 5.69 25.41
C LYS A 6 0.59 6.27 24.92
N SER A 7 0.90 7.51 25.31
CA SER A 7 2.20 8.18 25.13
C SER A 7 3.39 7.45 25.75
N ASP A 8 3.29 6.89 26.95
CA ASP A 8 4.43 6.28 27.65
C ASP A 8 4.64 4.82 27.21
N ASP A 9 3.57 4.09 26.91
CA ASP A 9 3.65 2.78 26.25
C ASP A 9 4.23 2.90 24.83
N GLN A 10 3.84 3.93 24.08
CA GLN A 10 4.39 4.22 22.76
C GLN A 10 5.89 4.58 22.85
N LYS A 11 6.33 5.33 23.87
CA LYS A 11 7.75 5.61 24.11
C LYS A 11 8.54 4.34 24.44
N LEU A 12 7.98 3.41 25.22
CA LEU A 12 8.66 2.15 25.55
C LEU A 12 8.76 1.24 24.32
N GLY A 13 7.67 1.10 23.55
CA GLY A 13 7.67 0.33 22.30
C GLY A 13 8.69 0.85 21.28
N ILE A 14 8.77 2.17 21.11
CA ILE A 14 9.78 2.80 20.23
C ILE A 14 11.19 2.49 20.71
N LYS A 15 11.50 2.60 22.01
CA LYS A 15 12.83 2.28 22.54
C LYS A 15 13.22 0.82 22.30
N ILE A 16 12.27 -0.11 22.41
CA ILE A 16 12.50 -1.53 22.13
C ILE A 16 12.81 -1.73 20.64
N LEU A 17 12.03 -1.12 19.75
CA LEU A 17 12.26 -1.19 18.30
C LEU A 17 13.60 -0.55 17.91
N ASP A 18 13.93 0.62 18.43
CA ASP A 18 15.19 1.30 18.14
C ASP A 18 16.40 0.49 18.66
N ALA A 19 16.30 -0.12 19.85
CA ALA A 19 17.36 -0.99 20.37
C ALA A 19 17.53 -2.28 19.56
N TRP A 20 16.41 -2.87 19.09
CA TRP A 20 16.45 -4.03 18.21
C TRP A 20 17.03 -3.67 16.83
N ALA A 21 16.65 -2.53 16.26
CA ALA A 21 17.17 -2.04 14.99
C ALA A 21 18.68 -1.78 15.05
N ALA A 22 19.18 -1.15 16.12
CA ALA A 22 20.61 -0.96 16.31
C ALA A 22 21.38 -2.31 16.31
N ALA A 23 20.80 -3.34 16.92
CA ALA A 23 21.38 -4.68 16.90
C ALA A 23 21.34 -5.35 15.51
N ILE A 24 20.35 -5.01 14.67
CA ILE A 24 20.29 -5.48 13.28
C ILE A 24 21.34 -4.77 12.42
N ASP A 25 21.48 -3.45 12.60
CA ASP A 25 22.42 -2.62 11.85
C ASP A 25 23.87 -3.12 12.05
N ASP A 26 24.26 -3.43 13.29
CA ASP A 26 25.60 -3.94 13.63
C ASP A 26 25.90 -5.32 12.99
N VAL A 27 24.88 -6.13 12.72
CA VAL A 27 25.04 -7.53 12.29
C VAL A 27 24.91 -7.70 10.77
N MET A 28 24.23 -6.78 10.09
CA MET A 28 23.87 -6.93 8.67
C MET A 28 25.08 -7.05 7.74
N GLU A 29 26.17 -6.30 7.97
CA GLU A 29 27.36 -6.36 7.11
C GLU A 29 28.16 -7.65 7.31
N GLU A 30 28.26 -8.14 8.54
CA GLU A 30 29.09 -9.30 8.86
C GLU A 30 28.35 -10.63 8.69
N ARG A 31 27.04 -10.65 9.01
CA ARG A 31 26.20 -11.85 9.12
C ARG A 31 24.78 -11.60 8.60
N PRO A 32 24.63 -11.39 7.27
CA PRO A 32 23.31 -11.15 6.66
C PRO A 32 22.32 -12.32 6.87
N ASP A 33 22.83 -13.54 7.05
CA ASP A 33 22.03 -14.72 7.40
C ASP A 33 21.34 -14.57 8.76
N ILE A 34 22.05 -14.01 9.74
CA ILE A 34 21.52 -13.75 11.08
C ILE A 34 20.51 -12.60 11.03
N THR A 35 20.77 -11.55 10.24
CA THR A 35 19.83 -10.44 10.04
C THR A 35 18.49 -10.91 9.48
N GLY A 36 18.50 -11.75 8.43
CA GLY A 36 17.28 -12.33 7.88
C GLY A 36 16.51 -13.17 8.90
N PHE A 37 17.22 -14.00 9.68
CA PHE A 37 16.62 -14.79 10.76
C PHE A 37 15.93 -13.91 11.81
N TRP A 38 16.57 -12.86 12.31
CA TRP A 38 16.00 -12.02 13.36
C TRP A 38 14.84 -11.16 12.87
N LEU A 39 14.91 -10.64 11.65
CA LEU A 39 13.78 -9.97 11.00
C LEU A 39 12.56 -10.87 10.92
N LEU A 40 12.74 -12.09 10.41
CA LEU A 40 11.66 -13.07 10.34
C LEU A 40 11.11 -13.39 11.74
N LYS A 41 11.97 -13.55 12.75
CA LYS A 41 11.52 -13.77 14.13
C LYS A 41 10.71 -12.60 14.68
N ALA A 42 11.12 -11.37 14.41
CA ALA A 42 10.37 -10.18 14.82
C ALA A 42 8.97 -10.16 14.18
N PHE A 43 8.86 -10.47 12.89
CA PHE A 43 7.58 -10.56 12.20
C PHE A 43 6.71 -11.71 12.71
N GLN A 44 7.29 -12.88 12.98
CA GLN A 44 6.57 -14.01 13.60
C GLN A 44 6.01 -13.67 14.99
N VAL A 45 6.78 -12.95 15.81
CA VAL A 45 6.34 -12.48 17.12
C VAL A 45 5.22 -11.45 16.98
N LYS A 46 5.37 -10.48 16.06
CA LYS A 46 4.33 -9.49 15.79
C LYS A 46 3.06 -10.15 15.26
N ARG A 47 3.17 -11.15 14.39
CA ARG A 47 2.05 -11.97 13.90
C ARG A 47 1.33 -12.67 15.05
N ALA A 48 2.06 -13.31 15.96
CA ALA A 48 1.47 -13.91 17.16
C ALA A 48 0.77 -12.86 18.03
N GLN A 49 1.37 -11.68 18.21
CA GLN A 49 0.75 -10.58 18.95
C GLN A 49 -0.58 -10.14 18.33
N THR A 50 -0.64 -9.94 17.01
CA THR A 50 -1.91 -9.54 16.34
C THR A 50 -3.02 -10.60 16.47
N ARG A 51 -2.66 -11.89 16.64
CA ARG A 51 -3.63 -12.99 16.82
C ARG A 51 -4.11 -13.15 18.26
N PHE A 52 -3.19 -13.12 19.23
CA PHE A 52 -3.49 -13.44 20.63
C PHE A 52 -3.73 -12.21 21.50
N LEU A 53 -3.15 -11.07 21.14
CA LEU A 53 -3.26 -9.80 21.85
C LEU A 53 -3.60 -8.67 20.86
N PRO A 54 -4.72 -8.78 20.12
CA PRO A 54 -5.09 -7.77 19.15
C PRO A 54 -5.40 -6.43 19.80
N ASP A 55 -5.19 -5.35 19.05
CA ASP A 55 -5.53 -3.98 19.43
C ASP A 55 -7.05 -3.84 19.61
N ARG A 56 -7.55 -4.00 20.84
CA ARG A 56 -8.99 -4.02 21.16
C ARG A 56 -9.71 -2.71 20.86
N TRP A 57 -8.99 -1.61 20.76
CA TRP A 57 -9.54 -0.30 20.41
C TRP A 57 -9.89 -0.21 18.91
N ALA A 58 -9.19 -0.97 18.06
CA ALA A 58 -9.33 -0.90 16.61
C ALA A 58 -10.57 -1.69 16.14
N PRO A 59 -11.32 -1.21 15.14
CA PRO A 59 -12.43 -1.96 14.53
C PRO A 59 -12.05 -3.34 13.99
N ARG A 60 -13.03 -4.18 13.67
CA ARG A 60 -12.78 -5.57 13.22
C ARG A 60 -11.94 -5.59 11.93
N SER A 61 -12.36 -4.82 10.94
CA SER A 61 -11.67 -4.65 9.66
C SER A 61 -10.22 -4.19 9.83
N SER A 62 -9.98 -3.24 10.73
CA SER A 62 -8.63 -2.73 11.00
C SER A 62 -7.71 -3.79 11.62
N ARG A 63 -8.22 -4.61 12.54
CA ARG A 63 -7.46 -5.73 13.09
C ARG A 63 -7.18 -6.80 12.04
N MET A 64 -8.14 -7.04 11.14
CA MET A 64 -7.96 -7.96 10.02
C MET A 64 -6.88 -7.44 9.06
N ALA A 65 -6.94 -6.17 8.67
CA ALA A 65 -5.96 -5.54 7.77
C ALA A 65 -4.55 -5.60 8.34
N ALA A 66 -4.35 -5.16 9.59
CA ALA A 66 -3.04 -5.19 10.24
C ALA A 66 -2.45 -6.61 10.32
N ARG A 67 -3.28 -7.60 10.64
CA ARG A 67 -2.87 -9.01 10.71
C ARG A 67 -2.53 -9.55 9.32
N HIS A 68 -3.43 -9.40 8.35
CA HIS A 68 -3.29 -10.01 7.02
C HIS A 68 -2.20 -9.34 6.19
N ALA A 69 -2.01 -8.02 6.31
CA ALA A 69 -0.87 -7.34 5.72
C ALA A 69 0.45 -7.92 6.25
N LEU A 70 0.58 -8.11 7.57
CA LEU A 70 1.76 -8.72 8.17
C LEU A 70 1.93 -10.19 7.79
N ASP A 71 0.85 -10.96 7.76
CA ASP A 71 0.84 -12.35 7.37
C ASP A 71 1.35 -12.52 5.92
N SER A 72 0.96 -11.62 5.00
CA SER A 72 1.39 -11.68 3.59
C SER A 72 2.91 -11.71 3.45
N VAL A 73 3.61 -10.78 4.12
CA VAL A 73 5.07 -10.67 4.07
C VAL A 73 5.73 -11.74 4.92
N THR A 74 5.18 -12.05 6.11
CA THR A 74 5.75 -13.08 6.98
C THR A 74 5.71 -14.45 6.30
N CYS A 75 4.59 -14.85 5.70
CA CYS A 75 4.45 -16.13 5.01
C CYS A 75 5.39 -16.22 3.79
N ALA A 76 5.55 -15.14 3.03
CA ALA A 76 6.53 -15.10 1.94
C ALA A 76 7.95 -15.36 2.45
N LEU A 77 8.36 -14.71 3.55
CA LEU A 77 9.69 -14.91 4.14
C LEU A 77 9.88 -16.29 4.79
N GLU A 78 8.81 -16.95 5.23
CA GLU A 78 8.84 -18.33 5.76
C GLU A 78 8.96 -19.40 4.68
N HIS A 79 8.50 -19.09 3.47
CA HIS A 79 8.42 -20.03 2.35
C HIS A 79 9.13 -19.49 1.10
N PRO A 80 10.45 -19.21 1.18
CA PRO A 80 11.19 -18.59 0.08
C PRO A 80 11.17 -19.41 -1.22
N ASP A 81 10.97 -20.73 -1.14
CA ASP A 81 10.84 -21.65 -2.29
C ASP A 81 9.52 -21.46 -3.08
N ARG A 82 8.54 -20.78 -2.47
CA ARG A 82 7.20 -20.50 -3.03
C ARG A 82 6.96 -19.00 -3.26
N VAL A 83 7.98 -18.16 -3.13
CA VAL A 83 7.86 -16.72 -3.35
C VAL A 83 7.94 -16.38 -4.81
N VAL A 84 7.04 -15.50 -5.26
CA VAL A 84 7.22 -14.68 -6.47
C VAL A 84 7.47 -13.24 -6.02
N LEU A 85 8.64 -12.71 -6.32
CA LEU A 85 8.94 -11.30 -6.04
C LEU A 85 8.25 -10.45 -7.11
N THR A 86 7.43 -9.48 -6.68
CA THR A 86 6.49 -8.81 -7.59
C THR A 86 6.29 -7.31 -7.34
N SER A 87 5.82 -6.59 -8.35
CA SER A 87 5.42 -5.18 -8.26
C SER A 87 4.05 -5.03 -7.59
N ILE A 88 3.80 -3.89 -6.94
CA ILE A 88 2.56 -3.65 -6.18
C ILE A 88 1.27 -3.88 -6.98
N PHE A 89 1.19 -3.44 -8.24
CA PHE A 89 -0.02 -3.51 -9.06
C PHE A 89 -0.22 -4.84 -9.83
N MET A 90 0.71 -5.78 -9.66
CA MET A 90 0.64 -7.06 -10.37
C MET A 90 -0.57 -7.89 -9.91
N PRO A 91 -1.42 -8.42 -10.81
CA PRO A 91 -2.44 -9.39 -10.47
C PRO A 91 -1.85 -10.63 -9.81
N ASN A 92 -2.36 -10.98 -8.64
CA ASN A 92 -1.81 -12.07 -7.82
C ASN A 92 -2.67 -13.34 -7.88
N GLU A 93 -3.82 -13.33 -8.55
CA GLU A 93 -4.74 -14.46 -8.63
C GLU A 93 -4.07 -15.73 -9.19
N ILE A 94 -3.24 -15.59 -10.24
CA ILE A 94 -2.48 -16.69 -10.84
C ILE A 94 -1.48 -17.28 -9.83
N PHE A 95 -0.76 -16.44 -9.09
CA PHE A 95 0.17 -16.89 -8.05
C PHE A 95 -0.58 -17.66 -6.95
N GLN A 96 -1.75 -17.16 -6.54
CA GLN A 96 -2.55 -17.76 -5.49
C GLN A 96 -3.16 -19.12 -5.91
N CYS A 97 -3.58 -19.29 -7.17
CA CYS A 97 -4.00 -20.59 -7.73
C CYS A 97 -2.89 -21.65 -7.61
N LEU A 98 -1.63 -21.24 -7.74
CA LEU A 98 -0.46 -22.11 -7.62
C LEU A 98 0.02 -22.27 -6.17
N GLY A 99 -0.66 -21.65 -5.19
CA GLY A 99 -0.25 -21.66 -3.79
C GLY A 99 1.08 -20.93 -3.53
N LEU A 100 1.40 -19.94 -4.38
CA LEU A 100 2.59 -19.10 -4.27
C LEU A 100 2.31 -17.84 -3.45
N TYR A 101 3.37 -17.32 -2.81
CA TYR A 101 3.29 -16.11 -2.00
C TYR A 101 3.87 -14.91 -2.77
N PRO A 102 3.05 -13.92 -3.15
CA PRO A 102 3.56 -12.68 -3.71
C PRO A 102 4.31 -11.88 -2.63
N LEU A 103 5.57 -11.56 -2.88
CA LEU A 103 6.32 -10.61 -2.08
C LEU A 103 6.41 -9.30 -2.85
N ILE A 104 5.60 -8.32 -2.46
CA ILE A 104 5.63 -6.98 -3.05
C ILE A 104 6.84 -6.21 -2.51
N ALA A 105 7.62 -5.58 -3.39
CA ALA A 105 8.80 -4.79 -3.05
C ALA A 105 8.52 -3.74 -1.96
N GLU A 106 7.50 -2.92 -2.19
CA GLU A 106 7.06 -1.85 -1.29
C GLU A 106 6.51 -2.40 0.02
N ALA A 107 5.87 -3.58 -0.01
CA ALA A 107 5.40 -4.25 1.21
C ALA A 107 6.58 -4.67 2.08
N ALA A 108 7.55 -5.40 1.52
CA ALA A 108 8.75 -5.82 2.24
C ALA A 108 9.46 -4.63 2.91
N ALA A 109 9.65 -3.54 2.16
CA ALA A 109 10.27 -2.32 2.67
C ALA A 109 9.45 -1.63 3.78
N ASN A 110 8.13 -1.58 3.66
CA ASN A 110 7.25 -1.06 4.71
C ASN A 110 7.40 -1.84 6.03
N PHE A 111 7.49 -3.17 5.99
CA PHE A 111 7.65 -3.97 7.20
C PHE A 111 9.04 -3.82 7.84
N VAL A 112 10.09 -3.73 7.02
CA VAL A 112 11.45 -3.42 7.53
C VAL A 112 11.48 -2.04 8.20
N ALA A 113 10.87 -1.02 7.58
CA ALA A 113 10.76 0.31 8.17
C ALA A 113 9.88 0.33 9.44
N GLY A 114 8.80 -0.46 9.46
CA GLY A 114 7.98 -0.65 10.65
C GLY A 114 8.71 -1.36 11.80
N ALA A 115 9.75 -2.12 11.48
CA ALA A 115 10.66 -2.71 12.45
C ALA A 115 11.85 -1.78 12.81
N HIS A 116 11.91 -0.58 12.22
CA HIS A 116 12.97 0.42 12.43
C HIS A 116 14.35 0.03 11.87
N ALA A 117 14.43 -1.02 11.05
CA ALA A 117 15.68 -1.57 10.53
C ALA A 117 16.03 -1.09 9.11
N GLU A 118 15.35 -0.09 8.57
CA GLU A 118 15.54 0.31 7.16
C GLU A 118 16.90 0.95 6.88
N SER A 119 17.56 1.53 7.89
CA SER A 119 18.79 2.31 7.74
C SER A 119 19.92 1.47 7.14
N ALA A 120 20.27 0.32 7.75
CA ALA A 120 21.33 -0.54 7.22
C ALA A 120 21.02 -1.08 5.82
N PHE A 121 19.75 -1.33 5.51
CA PHE A 121 19.34 -1.77 4.17
C PHE A 121 19.57 -0.67 3.15
N ILE A 122 19.17 0.56 3.45
CA ILE A 122 19.39 1.71 2.56
C ILE A 122 20.88 1.96 2.36
N GLU A 123 21.68 1.94 3.43
CA GLU A 123 23.13 2.13 3.34
C GLU A 123 23.81 1.04 2.50
N SER A 124 23.38 -0.22 2.62
CA SER A 124 23.89 -1.33 1.81
C SER A 124 23.63 -1.10 0.31
N ALA A 125 22.44 -0.63 -0.05
CA ALA A 125 22.14 -0.27 -1.44
C ALA A 125 23.00 0.89 -1.95
N GLU A 126 23.17 1.95 -1.15
CA GLU A 126 23.95 3.12 -1.51
C GLU A 126 25.46 2.79 -1.66
N LYS A 127 26.02 1.99 -0.75
CA LYS A 127 27.39 1.44 -0.85
C LYS A 127 27.60 0.59 -2.11
N SER A 128 26.53 -0.04 -2.61
CA SER A 128 26.55 -0.85 -3.83
C SER A 128 26.33 -0.02 -5.11
N GLY A 129 26.27 1.31 -5.02
CA GLY A 129 26.15 2.22 -6.16
C GLY A 129 24.73 2.64 -6.52
N ILE A 130 23.71 2.27 -5.72
CA ILE A 130 22.35 2.79 -5.91
C ILE A 130 22.30 4.27 -5.48
N PRO A 131 21.84 5.20 -6.31
CA PRO A 131 21.85 6.63 -5.96
C PRO A 131 21.02 6.95 -4.73
N GLU A 132 21.46 7.92 -3.91
CA GLU A 132 20.71 8.40 -2.75
C GLU A 132 19.30 8.90 -3.11
N THR A 133 19.14 9.45 -4.32
CA THR A 133 17.88 9.98 -4.85
C THR A 133 16.91 8.90 -5.33
N TYR A 134 17.32 7.64 -5.31
CA TYR A 134 16.48 6.50 -5.65
C TYR A 134 15.43 6.27 -4.56
N CYS A 135 14.30 5.66 -4.94
CA CYS A 135 13.20 5.39 -4.03
C CYS A 135 13.65 4.59 -2.81
N SER A 136 13.39 5.09 -1.60
CA SER A 136 13.85 4.45 -0.36
C SER A 136 13.21 3.08 -0.15
N PHE A 137 11.95 2.88 -0.57
CA PHE A 137 11.33 1.55 -0.61
C PHE A 137 12.15 0.56 -1.45
N HIS A 138 12.59 0.97 -2.65
CA HIS A 138 13.42 0.12 -3.49
C HIS A 138 14.85 0.00 -2.96
N LYS A 139 15.43 1.03 -2.33
CA LYS A 139 16.75 0.91 -1.67
C LYS A 139 16.71 -0.12 -0.54
N VAL A 140 15.64 -0.18 0.25
CA VAL A 140 15.50 -1.22 1.28
C VAL A 140 15.49 -2.61 0.65
N LEU A 141 14.66 -2.83 -0.40
CA LEU A 141 14.62 -4.12 -1.11
C LEU A 141 16.00 -4.49 -1.69
N LEU A 142 16.60 -3.57 -2.46
CA LEU A 142 17.87 -3.79 -3.15
C LEU A 142 19.00 -4.03 -2.15
N GLY A 143 19.07 -3.26 -1.07
CA GLY A 143 20.08 -3.45 -0.04
C GLY A 143 19.96 -4.80 0.66
N GLY A 144 18.74 -5.21 1.00
CA GLY A 144 18.49 -6.55 1.57
C GLY A 144 18.91 -7.67 0.61
N ALA A 145 18.64 -7.51 -0.67
CA ALA A 145 19.03 -8.48 -1.70
C ALA A 145 20.55 -8.52 -1.92
N LEU A 146 21.19 -7.35 -2.06
CA LEU A 146 22.62 -7.21 -2.33
C LEU A 146 23.48 -7.65 -1.15
N ALA A 147 23.01 -7.41 0.08
CA ALA A 147 23.61 -7.95 1.29
C ALA A 147 23.41 -9.46 1.48
N GLY A 148 22.52 -10.09 0.72
CA GLY A 148 22.21 -11.52 0.86
C GLY A 148 21.25 -11.85 2.01
N VAL A 149 20.52 -10.86 2.52
CA VAL A 149 19.46 -11.05 3.53
C VAL A 149 18.22 -11.69 2.90
N LEU A 150 17.85 -11.25 1.69
CA LEU A 150 16.72 -11.81 0.96
C LEU A 150 17.14 -13.06 0.20
N ALA A 151 16.38 -14.14 0.42
CA ALA A 151 16.55 -15.37 -0.34
C ALA A 151 16.28 -15.12 -1.85
N PRO A 152 17.08 -15.70 -2.75
CA PRO A 152 16.84 -15.57 -4.19
C PRO A 152 15.46 -16.11 -4.58
N PRO A 153 14.59 -15.32 -5.23
CA PRO A 153 13.33 -15.82 -5.74
C PRO A 153 13.57 -16.72 -6.95
N ARG A 154 12.71 -17.72 -7.15
CA ARG A 154 12.78 -18.59 -8.34
C ARG A 154 12.28 -17.90 -9.61
N LEU A 155 11.44 -16.88 -9.46
CA LEU A 155 10.94 -16.03 -10.54
C LEU A 155 10.62 -14.62 -10.01
N ILE A 156 10.86 -13.62 -10.84
CA ILE A 156 10.41 -12.24 -10.63
C ILE A 156 9.33 -11.93 -11.65
N ALA A 157 8.21 -11.37 -11.22
CA ALA A 157 7.11 -10.95 -12.09
C ALA A 157 6.74 -9.50 -11.81
N ASN A 158 6.81 -8.60 -12.79
CA ASN A 158 6.45 -7.21 -12.58
C ASN A 158 5.75 -6.61 -13.81
N CYS A 159 5.04 -5.51 -13.60
CA CYS A 159 4.32 -4.79 -14.66
C CYS A 159 4.82 -3.35 -14.80
N SER A 160 4.56 -2.74 -15.96
CA SER A 160 5.00 -1.37 -16.26
C SER A 160 4.29 -0.27 -15.46
N VAL A 161 3.18 -0.58 -14.76
CA VAL A 161 2.28 0.41 -14.13
C VAL A 161 2.94 1.24 -13.03
N ALA A 162 3.84 0.66 -12.23
CA ALA A 162 4.32 1.31 -11.01
C ALA A 162 5.25 2.50 -11.29
N CYS A 163 6.52 2.26 -11.64
CA CYS A 163 7.44 3.31 -12.07
C CYS A 163 8.72 2.73 -12.67
N ASP A 164 9.55 3.57 -13.30
CA ASP A 164 10.85 3.16 -13.84
C ASP A 164 11.79 2.60 -12.77
N ALA A 165 11.81 3.19 -11.57
CA ALA A 165 12.62 2.69 -10.46
C ALA A 165 12.18 1.28 -10.03
N ASN A 166 10.87 0.99 -10.05
CA ASN A 166 10.35 -0.34 -9.76
C ASN A 166 10.87 -1.35 -10.80
N ASN A 167 10.75 -1.02 -12.09
CA ASN A 167 11.18 -1.89 -13.19
C ASN A 167 12.70 -2.14 -13.22
N LEU A 168 13.50 -1.09 -12.99
CA LEU A 168 14.96 -1.20 -12.93
C LEU A 168 15.42 -2.01 -11.72
N SER A 169 14.72 -1.92 -10.59
CA SER A 169 15.03 -2.73 -9.41
C SER A 169 14.82 -4.21 -9.69
N PHE A 170 13.69 -4.59 -10.31
CA PHE A 170 13.43 -5.99 -10.64
C PHE A 170 14.37 -6.55 -11.69
N ARG A 171 14.72 -5.73 -12.71
CA ARG A 171 15.73 -6.13 -13.70
C ARG A 171 17.10 -6.39 -13.05
N LEU A 172 17.56 -5.49 -12.18
CA LEU A 172 18.82 -5.67 -11.45
C LEU A 172 18.81 -6.94 -10.61
N LEU A 173 17.70 -7.22 -9.92
CA LEU A 173 17.57 -8.42 -9.08
C LEU A 173 17.52 -9.71 -9.92
N ALA A 174 16.85 -9.69 -11.07
CA ALA A 174 16.84 -10.83 -11.99
C ALA A 174 18.25 -11.16 -12.47
N ASP A 175 19.01 -10.16 -12.92
CA ASP A 175 20.40 -10.31 -13.34
C ASP A 175 21.29 -10.80 -12.18
N ARG A 176 21.10 -10.24 -10.97
CA ARG A 176 21.88 -10.58 -9.77
C ARG A 176 21.67 -12.00 -9.28
N TYR A 177 20.43 -12.49 -9.35
CA TYR A 177 20.06 -13.83 -8.89
C TYR A 177 20.09 -14.89 -9.99
N GLY A 178 20.17 -14.47 -11.26
CA GLY A 178 20.11 -15.38 -12.41
C GLY A 178 18.77 -16.08 -12.55
N CYS A 179 17.68 -15.45 -12.09
CA CYS A 179 16.34 -16.02 -12.13
C CYS A 179 15.51 -15.42 -13.30
N PRO A 180 14.55 -16.19 -13.86
CA PRO A 180 13.68 -15.68 -14.91
C PRO A 180 12.85 -14.47 -14.44
N GLN A 181 12.71 -13.49 -15.33
CA GLN A 181 11.84 -12.34 -15.15
C GLN A 181 10.70 -12.37 -16.16
N SER A 182 9.46 -12.25 -15.69
CA SER A 182 8.28 -11.97 -16.50
C SER A 182 7.88 -10.51 -16.35
N TYR A 183 7.98 -9.76 -17.45
CA TYR A 183 7.60 -8.35 -17.50
C TYR A 183 6.29 -8.19 -18.29
N ILE A 184 5.26 -7.65 -17.65
CA ILE A 184 3.99 -7.32 -18.30
C ILE A 184 4.04 -5.86 -18.74
N ASP A 185 4.13 -5.63 -20.04
CA ASP A 185 4.07 -4.30 -20.63
C ASP A 185 2.61 -3.86 -20.77
N VAL A 186 2.22 -2.84 -20.03
CA VAL A 186 0.86 -2.32 -19.96
C VAL A 186 0.75 -1.02 -20.76
N PRO A 187 -0.10 -0.97 -21.80
CA PRO A 187 -0.35 0.26 -22.55
C PRO A 187 -0.92 1.38 -21.66
N ALA A 188 -0.56 2.63 -21.96
CA ALA A 188 -1.01 3.81 -21.20
C ALA A 188 -2.52 4.11 -21.36
N GLU A 189 -3.08 3.78 -22.53
CA GLU A 189 -4.49 4.00 -22.87
C GLU A 189 -5.22 2.67 -23.04
N TYR A 190 -6.52 2.68 -22.69
CA TYR A 190 -7.36 1.51 -22.87
C TYR A 190 -7.85 1.40 -24.31
N THR A 191 -7.57 0.25 -24.91
CA THR A 191 -8.20 -0.24 -26.13
C THR A 191 -8.49 -1.74 -25.96
N GLU A 192 -9.48 -2.27 -26.67
CA GLU A 192 -9.77 -3.72 -26.67
C GLU A 192 -8.53 -4.54 -27.10
N GLU A 193 -7.80 -4.06 -28.12
CA GLU A 193 -6.56 -4.69 -28.58
C GLU A 193 -5.45 -4.65 -27.52
N GLY A 194 -5.30 -3.52 -26.82
CA GLY A 194 -4.35 -3.39 -25.71
C GLY A 194 -4.70 -4.30 -24.54
N CYS A 195 -6.00 -4.46 -24.25
CA CYS A 195 -6.51 -5.38 -23.23
C CYS A 195 -6.19 -6.83 -23.60
N ALA A 196 -6.47 -7.24 -24.84
CA ALA A 196 -6.13 -8.56 -25.34
C ALA A 196 -4.62 -8.84 -25.31
N TYR A 197 -3.80 -7.86 -25.68
CA TYR A 197 -2.35 -7.94 -25.61
C TYR A 197 -1.83 -8.20 -24.19
N VAL A 198 -2.34 -7.47 -23.19
CA VAL A 198 -1.96 -7.70 -21.79
C VAL A 198 -2.50 -9.05 -21.29
N ALA A 199 -3.69 -9.46 -21.71
CA ALA A 199 -4.25 -10.77 -21.37
C ALA A 199 -3.38 -11.93 -21.90
N ASP A 200 -2.84 -11.81 -23.11
CA ASP A 200 -1.89 -12.80 -23.67
C ASP A 200 -0.60 -12.87 -22.85
N GLN A 201 -0.04 -11.72 -22.45
CA GLN A 201 1.13 -11.70 -21.56
C GLN A 201 0.86 -12.36 -20.20
N LEU A 202 -0.36 -12.24 -19.65
CA LEU A 202 -0.77 -12.91 -18.42
C LEU A 202 -0.89 -14.43 -18.59
N ARG A 203 -1.30 -14.91 -19.78
CA ARG A 203 -1.27 -16.35 -20.11
C ARG A 203 0.16 -16.88 -20.22
N ASP A 204 1.06 -16.10 -20.83
CA ASP A 204 2.48 -16.46 -20.90
C ASP A 204 3.14 -16.50 -19.51
N LEU A 205 2.76 -15.57 -18.63
CA LEU A 205 3.16 -15.60 -17.22
C LEU A 205 2.72 -16.89 -16.53
N GLU A 206 1.45 -17.28 -16.69
CA GLU A 206 0.94 -18.53 -16.13
C GLU A 206 1.77 -19.73 -16.60
N ALA A 207 2.01 -19.83 -17.92
CA ALA A 207 2.81 -20.92 -18.49
C ALA A 207 4.20 -20.98 -17.85
N ARG A 208 4.86 -19.81 -17.68
CA ARG A 208 6.18 -19.73 -17.06
C ARG A 208 6.16 -20.05 -15.56
N LEU A 209 5.13 -19.65 -14.83
CA LEU A 209 4.98 -20.02 -13.42
C LEU A 209 4.82 -21.53 -13.27
N CYS A 210 4.00 -22.17 -14.10
CA CYS A 210 3.84 -23.62 -14.12
C CYS A 210 5.14 -24.33 -14.48
N GLU A 211 5.94 -23.80 -15.41
CA GLU A 211 7.26 -24.33 -15.74
C GLU A 211 8.23 -24.24 -14.55
N VAL A 212 8.29 -23.08 -13.89
CA VAL A 212 9.25 -22.83 -12.81
C VAL A 212 8.84 -23.53 -11.51
N TYR A 213 7.61 -23.37 -11.06
CA TYR A 213 7.17 -23.88 -9.75
C TYR A 213 6.54 -25.27 -9.81
N GLY A 214 6.16 -25.73 -11.01
CA GLY A 214 5.37 -26.94 -11.20
C GLY A 214 3.87 -26.70 -10.92
N GLY A 215 3.06 -27.69 -11.29
CA GLY A 215 1.60 -27.62 -11.15
C GLY A 215 0.90 -27.07 -12.39
N SER A 216 -0.37 -26.73 -12.21
CA SER A 216 -1.25 -26.17 -13.24
C SER A 216 -2.27 -25.24 -12.57
N VAL A 217 -2.65 -24.17 -13.25
CA VAL A 217 -3.77 -23.33 -12.81
C VAL A 217 -5.08 -24.00 -13.18
N ASP A 218 -5.95 -24.20 -12.20
CA ASP A 218 -7.33 -24.60 -12.46
C ASP A 218 -8.10 -23.38 -12.98
N GLY A 219 -8.63 -23.48 -14.21
CA GLY A 219 -9.37 -22.40 -14.85
C GLY A 219 -10.67 -22.03 -14.13
N ASP A 220 -11.34 -22.97 -13.46
CA ASP A 220 -12.52 -22.67 -12.65
C ASP A 220 -12.13 -21.94 -11.37
N GLU A 221 -11.02 -22.32 -10.75
CA GLU A 221 -10.48 -21.61 -9.59
C GLU A 221 -10.06 -20.18 -9.96
N LEU A 222 -9.38 -19.99 -11.09
CA LEU A 222 -8.98 -18.67 -11.56
C LEU A 222 -10.19 -17.78 -11.83
N ARG A 223 -11.22 -18.28 -12.54
CA ARG A 223 -12.49 -17.58 -12.74
C ARG A 223 -13.13 -17.17 -11.41
N ALA A 224 -13.18 -18.09 -10.44
CA ALA A 224 -13.76 -17.81 -9.13
C ALA A 224 -12.97 -16.73 -8.36
N ARG A 225 -11.63 -16.76 -8.43
CA ARG A 225 -10.77 -15.75 -7.80
C ARG A 225 -10.94 -14.38 -8.46
N VAL A 226 -10.90 -14.28 -9.79
CA VAL A 226 -11.04 -12.99 -10.48
C VAL A 226 -12.45 -12.40 -10.30
N ALA A 227 -13.49 -13.24 -10.33
CA ALA A 227 -14.84 -12.81 -9.98
C ALA A 227 -14.92 -12.29 -8.52
N ARG A 228 -14.24 -12.96 -7.58
CA ARG A 228 -14.13 -12.50 -6.20
C ARG A 228 -13.40 -11.16 -6.10
N SER A 229 -12.32 -10.97 -6.87
CA SER A 229 -11.59 -9.70 -6.94
C SER A 229 -12.50 -8.54 -7.32
N GLN A 230 -13.32 -8.70 -8.37
CA GLN A 230 -14.27 -7.67 -8.79
C GLN A 230 -15.31 -7.37 -7.72
N ARG A 231 -15.98 -8.40 -7.16
CA ARG A 231 -16.94 -8.20 -6.06
C ARG A 231 -16.32 -7.54 -4.83
N THR A 232 -15.11 -7.92 -4.45
CA THR A 232 -14.38 -7.33 -3.32
C THR A 232 -14.15 -5.83 -3.55
N LEU A 233 -13.72 -5.46 -4.75
CA LEU A 233 -13.49 -4.06 -5.12
C LEU A 233 -14.81 -3.29 -5.26
N ASP A 234 -15.88 -3.89 -5.78
CA ASP A 234 -17.21 -3.27 -5.84
C ASP A 234 -17.75 -2.99 -4.43
N THR A 235 -17.65 -3.94 -3.50
CA THR A 235 -18.00 -3.72 -2.09
C THR A 235 -17.16 -2.59 -1.50
N LEU A 236 -15.84 -2.58 -1.75
CA LEU A 236 -14.95 -1.51 -1.28
C LEU A 236 -15.39 -0.14 -1.81
N VAL A 237 -15.72 -0.01 -3.10
CA VAL A 237 -16.25 1.23 -3.68
C VAL A 237 -17.57 1.62 -3.03
N GLY A 238 -18.47 0.66 -2.80
CA GLY A 238 -19.74 0.86 -2.10
C GLY A 238 -19.59 1.41 -0.69
N THR A 239 -18.41 1.26 -0.06
CA THR A 239 -18.13 1.84 1.25
C THR A 239 -17.80 3.34 1.22
N LEU A 240 -17.46 3.94 0.06
CA LEU A 240 -17.04 5.36 -0.01
C LEU A 240 -18.08 6.33 0.59
N PRO A 241 -19.38 6.24 0.25
CA PRO A 241 -20.38 7.13 0.83
C PRO A 241 -20.61 6.90 2.33
N LEU A 242 -20.32 5.69 2.84
CA LEU A 242 -20.51 5.35 4.26
C LEU A 242 -19.53 6.05 5.19
N ARG A 243 -18.40 6.56 4.67
CA ARG A 243 -17.39 7.27 5.47
C ARG A 243 -17.85 8.67 5.88
N ARG A 244 -18.75 9.27 5.12
CA ARG A 244 -19.21 10.64 5.31
C ARG A 244 -19.86 10.83 6.68
N GLY A 245 -19.27 11.67 7.52
CA GLY A 245 -19.82 11.98 8.85
C GLY A 245 -19.83 10.78 9.79
N ARG A 246 -18.92 9.82 9.60
CA ARG A 246 -18.75 8.63 10.44
C ARG A 246 -17.35 8.53 11.00
N PHE A 247 -17.23 8.19 12.27
CA PHE A 247 -15.93 8.08 12.93
C PHE A 247 -15.33 6.70 12.66
N VAL A 248 -14.28 6.65 11.83
CA VAL A 248 -13.67 5.38 11.37
C VAL A 248 -12.74 4.76 12.42
N ARG A 249 -12.42 5.48 13.51
CA ARG A 249 -11.46 5.06 14.56
C ARG A 249 -10.17 4.50 13.94
N ASN A 250 -9.45 5.32 13.17
CA ASN A 250 -8.28 4.92 12.40
C ASN A 250 -6.94 5.38 13.01
N ASN A 251 -5.85 5.05 12.31
CA ASN A 251 -4.51 5.55 12.55
C ASN A 251 -3.84 5.86 11.21
N MET A 252 -2.67 6.53 11.25
CA MET A 252 -1.92 6.96 10.06
C MET A 252 -1.58 5.81 9.10
N GLY A 253 -1.43 4.57 9.61
CA GLY A 253 -1.05 3.40 8.82
C GLY A 253 -2.23 2.57 8.29
N LEU A 254 -3.47 2.84 8.71
CA LEU A 254 -4.59 1.92 8.49
C LEU A 254 -4.93 1.77 7.00
N GLU A 255 -5.04 2.87 6.25
CA GLU A 255 -5.32 2.80 4.81
C GLU A 255 -4.22 2.01 4.08
N MET A 256 -2.95 2.16 4.46
CA MET A 256 -1.87 1.36 3.86
C MET A 256 -1.99 -0.13 4.17
N GLN A 257 -2.49 -0.49 5.36
CA GLN A 257 -2.74 -1.90 5.69
C GLN A 257 -3.88 -2.47 4.83
N TYR A 258 -4.95 -1.71 4.58
CA TYR A 258 -5.99 -2.12 3.64
C TYR A 258 -5.43 -2.28 2.23
N ALA A 259 -4.68 -1.28 1.74
CA ALA A 259 -4.03 -1.35 0.43
C ALA A 259 -3.15 -2.60 0.32
N LEU A 260 -2.30 -2.89 1.30
CA LEU A 260 -1.43 -4.07 1.27
C LEU A 260 -2.21 -5.39 1.16
N VAL A 261 -3.33 -5.55 1.88
CA VAL A 261 -4.19 -6.73 1.74
C VAL A 261 -4.84 -6.76 0.36
N LEU A 262 -5.36 -5.64 -0.12
CA LEU A 262 -5.98 -5.52 -1.44
C LEU A 262 -5.00 -5.70 -2.60
N HIS A 263 -3.70 -5.52 -2.39
CA HIS A 263 -2.71 -5.78 -3.42
C HIS A 263 -2.19 -7.20 -3.31
N THR A 264 -1.89 -7.74 -2.11
CA THR A 264 -1.30 -9.09 -1.96
C THR A 264 -2.30 -10.24 -2.01
N MET A 265 -3.54 -10.03 -1.56
CA MET A 265 -4.52 -11.08 -1.27
C MET A 265 -5.84 -10.92 -2.03
N LEU A 266 -5.92 -10.01 -3.00
CA LEU A 266 -7.11 -9.87 -3.84
C LEU A 266 -7.46 -11.18 -4.53
N GLY A 267 -8.75 -11.50 -4.60
CA GLY A 267 -9.25 -12.77 -5.13
C GLY A 267 -9.31 -13.89 -4.09
N THR A 268 -8.88 -13.65 -2.85
CA THR A 268 -9.05 -14.59 -1.72
C THR A 268 -10.24 -14.22 -0.84
N GLU A 269 -10.78 -15.21 -0.10
CA GLU A 269 -11.80 -14.99 0.93
C GLU A 269 -11.30 -14.05 2.04
N VAL A 270 -9.99 -14.02 2.31
CA VAL A 270 -9.38 -13.13 3.31
C VAL A 270 -9.62 -11.65 2.97
N ALA A 271 -9.44 -11.28 1.70
CA ALA A 271 -9.66 -9.90 1.25
C ALA A 271 -11.17 -9.56 1.21
N GLU A 272 -12.00 -10.47 0.73
CA GLU A 272 -13.48 -10.32 0.69
C GLU A 272 -14.04 -10.13 2.11
N ASP A 273 -13.70 -11.01 3.04
CA ASP A 273 -14.11 -10.93 4.45
C ASP A 273 -13.65 -9.63 5.13
N MET A 274 -12.46 -9.13 4.80
CA MET A 274 -11.93 -7.89 5.36
C MET A 274 -12.73 -6.68 4.88
N VAL A 275 -13.08 -6.63 3.59
CA VAL A 275 -13.86 -5.53 3.01
C VAL A 275 -15.32 -5.60 3.50
N ASP A 276 -15.89 -6.78 3.65
CA ASP A 276 -17.22 -6.96 4.25
C ASP A 276 -17.23 -6.49 5.72
N ALA A 277 -16.18 -6.81 6.48
CA ALA A 277 -16.00 -6.30 7.83
C ALA A 277 -15.84 -4.77 7.85
N LEU A 278 -15.17 -4.18 6.85
CA LEU A 278 -15.01 -2.72 6.72
C LEU A 278 -16.36 -2.06 6.46
N ALA A 279 -17.16 -2.60 5.54
CA ALA A 279 -18.51 -2.11 5.28
C ALA A 279 -19.38 -2.17 6.54
N ALA A 280 -19.33 -3.28 7.29
CA ALA A 280 -20.06 -3.44 8.54
C ALA A 280 -19.59 -2.47 9.64
N ASP A 281 -18.28 -2.30 9.81
CA ASP A 281 -17.70 -1.37 10.78
C ASP A 281 -18.11 0.09 10.46
N LEU A 282 -18.09 0.49 9.19
CA LEU A 282 -18.53 1.83 8.75
C LEU A 282 -20.03 2.05 8.93
N ALA A 283 -20.86 1.04 8.63
CA ALA A 283 -22.30 1.11 8.84
C ALA A 283 -22.67 1.25 10.34
N ALA A 284 -21.88 0.64 11.22
CA ALA A 284 -22.05 0.72 12.68
C ALA A 284 -21.33 1.90 13.34
N ALA A 285 -20.55 2.68 12.57
CA ALA A 285 -19.73 3.76 13.10
C ALA A 285 -20.55 4.89 13.73
N GLU A 286 -20.01 5.49 14.78
CA GLU A 286 -20.63 6.64 15.46
C GLU A 286 -20.67 7.86 14.53
N PRO A 287 -21.66 8.76 14.67
CA PRO A 287 -21.67 10.05 13.98
C PRO A 287 -20.39 10.84 14.28
N TYR A 288 -19.94 11.61 13.29
CA TYR A 288 -18.69 12.36 13.35
C TYR A 288 -18.85 13.73 12.70
N ASP A 289 -18.33 14.75 13.37
CA ASP A 289 -18.36 16.14 12.92
C ASP A 289 -16.96 16.78 12.84
N GLY A 290 -15.91 15.96 12.95
CA GLY A 290 -14.52 16.37 12.73
C GLY A 290 -14.12 16.38 11.26
N ILE A 291 -12.85 16.72 10.99
CA ILE A 291 -12.30 16.89 9.66
C ILE A 291 -11.97 15.54 9.00
N ASP A 292 -12.52 15.34 7.81
CA ASP A 292 -12.29 14.16 6.99
C ASP A 292 -11.26 14.47 5.88
N LEU A 293 -10.18 13.69 5.85
CA LEU A 293 -9.11 13.82 4.86
C LEU A 293 -9.05 12.65 3.88
N VAL A 294 -8.79 12.94 2.61
CA VAL A 294 -8.28 11.95 1.64
C VAL A 294 -6.76 12.08 1.55
N TRP A 295 -6.06 10.95 1.52
CA TRP A 295 -4.60 10.91 1.47
C TRP A 295 -4.12 10.30 0.15
N SER A 296 -3.17 10.95 -0.52
CA SER A 296 -2.52 10.40 -1.71
C SER A 296 -1.13 9.89 -1.38
N ALA A 297 -0.80 8.72 -1.95
CA ALA A 297 0.45 7.99 -1.79
C ALA A 297 0.66 7.42 -0.37
N THR A 298 1.84 6.84 -0.15
CA THR A 298 2.18 6.14 1.10
C THR A 298 2.17 7.09 2.30
N ALA A 299 1.31 6.84 3.28
CA ALA A 299 1.30 7.62 4.52
C ALA A 299 2.56 7.32 5.37
N PRO A 300 3.25 8.34 5.92
CA PRO A 300 4.44 8.17 6.76
C PRO A 300 4.06 7.65 8.16
N PHE A 301 3.62 6.40 8.22
CA PHE A 301 3.02 5.76 9.40
C PHE A 301 3.98 5.64 10.58
N PHE A 302 5.31 5.73 10.38
CA PHE A 302 6.31 5.74 11.46
C PHE A 302 6.43 7.10 12.16
N SER A 303 5.84 8.16 11.61
CA SER A 303 6.04 9.52 12.10
C SER A 303 5.21 9.81 13.34
N VAL A 304 5.83 9.72 14.52
CA VAL A 304 5.18 10.04 15.81
C VAL A 304 4.55 11.45 15.83
N PRO A 305 5.20 12.52 15.31
CA PRO A 305 4.57 13.83 15.24
C PRO A 305 3.26 13.86 14.44
N LEU A 306 3.18 13.13 13.32
CA LEU A 306 1.96 13.07 12.52
C LEU A 306 0.91 12.12 13.12
N GLN A 307 1.33 11.00 13.72
CA GLN A 307 0.44 10.11 14.48
C GLN A 307 -0.31 10.86 15.58
N LYS A 308 0.34 11.79 16.29
CA LYS A 308 -0.33 12.62 17.30
C LYS A 308 -1.47 13.47 16.74
N LEU A 309 -1.45 13.78 15.46
CA LEU A 309 -2.51 14.54 14.80
C LEU A 309 -3.66 13.63 14.33
N ILE A 310 -3.41 12.38 13.95
CA ILE A 310 -4.42 11.53 13.28
C ILE A 310 -4.88 10.33 14.12
N ASP A 311 -3.99 9.70 14.89
CA ASP A 311 -4.25 8.39 15.47
C ASP A 311 -5.35 8.43 16.54
N VAL A 312 -6.49 7.81 16.22
CA VAL A 312 -7.69 7.76 17.09
C VAL A 312 -8.11 9.16 17.53
N ASN A 313 -7.95 10.14 16.65
CA ASN A 313 -8.27 11.53 16.91
C ASN A 313 -9.77 11.79 16.62
N THR A 314 -10.46 12.42 17.57
CA THR A 314 -11.91 12.68 17.48
C THR A 314 -12.27 13.96 16.74
N ASP A 315 -11.26 14.72 16.30
CA ASP A 315 -11.40 16.02 15.64
C ASP A 315 -10.97 15.97 14.18
N GLN A 316 -10.10 15.02 13.80
CA GLN A 316 -9.70 14.79 12.40
C GLN A 316 -9.27 13.34 12.10
N GLN A 317 -9.48 12.87 10.86
CA GLN A 317 -9.18 11.50 10.45
C GLN A 317 -8.87 11.36 8.94
N VAL A 318 -8.13 10.30 8.55
CA VAL A 318 -7.89 9.93 7.15
C VAL A 318 -8.88 8.86 6.71
N ILE A 319 -9.82 9.18 5.84
CA ILE A 319 -10.94 8.28 5.54
C ILE A 319 -10.76 7.47 4.26
N ALA A 320 -9.89 7.89 3.34
CA ALA A 320 -9.61 7.16 2.12
C ALA A 320 -8.21 7.46 1.59
N SER A 321 -7.67 6.52 0.82
CA SER A 321 -6.40 6.69 0.12
C SER A 321 -6.47 6.27 -1.34
N ASP A 322 -5.81 7.00 -2.26
CA ASP A 322 -5.73 6.59 -3.67
C ASP A 322 -5.10 5.20 -3.87
N MET A 323 -4.10 4.85 -3.04
CA MET A 323 -3.51 3.50 -2.99
C MET A 323 -4.50 2.38 -2.58
N CYS A 324 -5.62 2.68 -1.90
CA CYS A 324 -6.66 1.68 -1.61
C CYS A 324 -7.68 1.56 -2.75
N PHE A 325 -7.79 2.62 -3.55
CA PHE A 325 -8.82 2.80 -4.56
C PHE A 325 -8.15 3.09 -5.91
N ASP A 326 -7.30 2.19 -6.37
CA ASP A 326 -6.51 2.32 -7.59
C ASP A 326 -7.12 1.55 -8.80
N GLN A 327 -8.20 0.80 -8.58
CA GLN A 327 -8.89 0.00 -9.59
C GLN A 327 -9.48 0.81 -10.78
N PRO A 328 -9.71 0.18 -11.95
CA PRO A 328 -10.13 0.79 -13.23
C PRO A 328 -11.15 1.91 -13.20
N SER A 329 -12.23 1.71 -12.46
CA SER A 329 -13.31 2.68 -12.34
C SER A 329 -14.09 2.39 -11.07
N LEU A 330 -14.68 3.44 -10.52
CA LEU A 330 -15.64 3.33 -9.44
C LEU A 330 -17.08 3.07 -9.96
N ASP A 331 -17.24 2.90 -11.28
CA ASP A 331 -18.51 2.79 -11.99
C ASP A 331 -18.69 1.48 -12.76
N GLY A 332 -17.70 0.57 -12.73
CA GLY A 332 -17.85 -0.81 -13.21
C GLY A 332 -16.74 -1.34 -14.14
N TRP A 333 -17.00 -2.54 -14.67
CA TRP A 333 -16.07 -3.39 -15.41
C TRP A 333 -16.51 -3.58 -16.86
N HIS A 334 -15.56 -3.63 -17.80
CA HIS A 334 -15.84 -3.99 -19.19
C HIS A 334 -15.85 -5.52 -19.39
N HIS A 335 -14.97 -6.23 -18.69
CA HIS A 335 -14.87 -7.68 -18.76
C HIS A 335 -15.38 -8.34 -17.47
N ASP A 336 -16.15 -9.40 -17.62
CA ASP A 336 -16.63 -10.18 -16.48
C ASP A 336 -15.56 -11.20 -16.06
N GLY A 337 -15.01 -11.03 -14.86
CA GLY A 337 -13.98 -11.90 -14.30
C GLY A 337 -14.39 -13.37 -14.15
N ALA A 338 -15.69 -13.65 -14.07
CA ALA A 338 -16.21 -15.01 -14.01
C ALA A 338 -16.16 -15.72 -15.38
N HIS A 339 -16.08 -14.98 -16.49
CA HIS A 339 -16.09 -15.55 -17.85
C HIS A 339 -14.78 -15.28 -18.61
N GLU A 340 -14.17 -14.11 -18.36
CA GLU A 340 -13.01 -13.59 -19.09
C GLU A 340 -11.87 -13.20 -18.11
N PRO A 341 -11.34 -14.12 -17.29
CA PRO A 341 -10.48 -13.79 -16.17
C PRO A 341 -9.19 -13.04 -16.56
N TYR A 342 -8.55 -13.40 -17.68
CA TYR A 342 -7.34 -12.69 -18.13
C TYR A 342 -7.63 -11.28 -18.65
N LEU A 343 -8.76 -11.07 -19.35
CA LEU A 343 -9.16 -9.74 -19.82
C LEU A 343 -9.57 -8.86 -18.63
N ALA A 344 -10.27 -9.41 -17.62
CA ALA A 344 -10.58 -8.68 -16.40
C ALA A 344 -9.32 -8.28 -15.60
N MET A 345 -8.32 -9.17 -15.50
CA MET A 345 -7.02 -8.82 -14.89
C MET A 345 -6.25 -7.79 -15.72
N ALA A 346 -6.26 -7.91 -17.05
CA ALA A 346 -5.63 -6.95 -17.96
C ALA A 346 -6.29 -5.57 -17.90
N GLU A 347 -7.61 -5.52 -17.87
CA GLU A 347 -8.38 -4.30 -17.66
C GLU A 347 -7.97 -3.61 -16.36
N ARG A 348 -7.80 -4.39 -15.27
CA ARG A 348 -7.35 -3.89 -13.97
C ARG A 348 -6.00 -3.18 -14.04
N LEU A 349 -5.07 -3.68 -14.84
CA LEU A 349 -3.77 -3.05 -15.07
C LEU A 349 -3.87 -1.80 -15.94
N ILE A 350 -4.50 -1.90 -17.11
CA ILE A 350 -4.51 -0.83 -18.11
C ILE A 350 -5.26 0.41 -17.61
N ARG A 351 -6.38 0.19 -16.91
CA ARG A 351 -7.22 1.27 -16.40
C ARG A 351 -6.87 1.67 -14.95
N ASN A 352 -5.84 1.08 -14.34
CA ASN A 352 -5.37 1.47 -13.01
C ASN A 352 -5.14 2.99 -12.95
N SER A 353 -5.51 3.63 -11.83
CA SER A 353 -5.38 5.08 -11.67
C SER A 353 -3.93 5.57 -11.70
N TYR A 354 -2.96 4.70 -11.40
CA TYR A 354 -1.51 4.95 -11.51
C TYR A 354 -0.96 4.73 -12.93
N ASN A 355 -1.71 4.06 -13.82
CA ASN A 355 -1.28 3.89 -15.19
C ASN A 355 -1.66 5.11 -16.05
N GLY A 356 -0.88 5.38 -17.11
CA GLY A 356 -1.18 6.39 -18.12
C GLY A 356 -0.94 7.83 -17.65
N PRO A 357 -1.73 8.82 -18.12
CA PRO A 357 -1.46 10.22 -17.83
C PRO A 357 -1.78 10.57 -16.37
N ALA A 358 -0.98 11.48 -15.78
CA ALA A 358 -1.16 11.96 -14.41
C ALA A 358 -2.58 12.49 -14.12
N SER A 359 -3.29 12.99 -15.13
CA SER A 359 -4.69 13.44 -14.99
C SER A 359 -5.63 12.33 -14.53
N ARG A 360 -5.36 11.05 -14.86
CA ARG A 360 -6.17 9.91 -14.42
C ARG A 360 -6.11 9.74 -12.91
N ARG A 361 -4.91 9.78 -12.32
CA ARG A 361 -4.73 9.71 -10.87
C ARG A 361 -5.30 10.93 -10.14
N VAL A 362 -5.15 12.12 -10.75
CA VAL A 362 -5.75 13.37 -10.23
C VAL A 362 -7.26 13.27 -10.18
N GLU A 363 -7.88 12.72 -11.23
CA GLU A 363 -9.32 12.48 -11.28
C GLU A 363 -9.76 11.50 -10.18
N ARG A 364 -9.02 10.41 -9.97
CA ARG A 364 -9.32 9.47 -8.88
C ARG A 364 -9.31 10.16 -7.51
N MET A 365 -8.35 11.04 -7.24
CA MET A 365 -8.36 11.81 -5.99
C MET A 365 -9.56 12.76 -5.89
N ARG A 366 -9.99 13.39 -7.00
CA ARG A 366 -11.21 14.19 -7.01
C ARG A 366 -12.45 13.35 -6.69
N GLU A 367 -12.59 12.20 -7.35
CA GLU A 367 -13.69 11.24 -7.12
C GLU A 367 -13.74 10.77 -5.65
N LEU A 368 -12.59 10.51 -5.04
CA LEU A 368 -12.50 10.13 -3.63
C LEU A 368 -12.95 11.26 -2.71
N CYS A 369 -12.53 12.50 -2.96
CA CYS A 369 -13.00 13.66 -2.20
C CYS A 369 -14.52 13.85 -2.34
N GLU A 370 -15.04 13.72 -3.56
CA GLU A 370 -16.46 13.87 -3.85
C GLU A 370 -17.31 12.79 -3.18
N ARG A 371 -16.99 11.51 -3.41
CA ARG A 371 -17.80 10.37 -2.92
C ARG A 371 -17.76 10.23 -1.41
N THR A 372 -16.65 10.60 -0.78
CA THR A 372 -16.56 10.61 0.69
C THR A 372 -17.08 11.90 1.31
N GLY A 373 -17.09 13.02 0.56
CA GLY A 373 -17.40 14.34 1.10
C GLY A 373 -16.30 14.90 2.01
N ALA A 374 -15.04 14.57 1.73
CA ALA A 374 -13.90 15.01 2.51
C ALA A 374 -13.77 16.55 2.55
N ASP A 375 -13.24 17.05 3.66
CA ASP A 375 -13.00 18.49 3.87
C ASP A 375 -11.70 18.95 3.20
N GLY A 376 -10.76 18.05 2.94
CA GLY A 376 -9.50 18.35 2.29
C GLY A 376 -8.72 17.11 1.87
N ALA A 377 -7.64 17.35 1.13
CA ALA A 377 -6.75 16.30 0.66
C ALA A 377 -5.29 16.57 1.05
N VAL A 378 -4.54 15.51 1.33
CA VAL A 378 -3.09 15.57 1.53
C VAL A 378 -2.42 14.77 0.41
N VAL A 379 -1.47 15.41 -0.27
CA VAL A 379 -0.63 14.75 -1.28
C VAL A 379 0.75 14.55 -0.69
N PHE A 380 1.05 13.31 -0.28
CA PHE A 380 2.36 13.01 0.27
C PHE A 380 3.39 12.86 -0.85
N CYS A 381 4.34 13.79 -0.87
CA CYS A 381 5.41 13.87 -1.85
C CYS A 381 6.63 13.10 -1.33
N HIS A 382 6.59 11.77 -1.46
CA HIS A 382 7.74 10.93 -1.18
C HIS A 382 8.93 11.33 -2.09
N TRP A 383 10.06 11.73 -1.50
CA TRP A 383 11.24 12.22 -2.25
C TRP A 383 11.78 11.25 -3.32
N GLY A 384 11.56 9.96 -3.12
CA GLY A 384 11.91 8.91 -4.08
C GLY A 384 10.91 8.69 -5.21
N CYS A 385 9.65 9.12 -5.04
CA CYS A 385 8.57 8.90 -6.01
C CYS A 385 8.47 10.05 -7.01
N LYS A 386 9.11 9.89 -8.18
CA LYS A 386 9.11 10.92 -9.22
C LYS A 386 7.74 11.13 -9.85
N GLU A 387 6.94 10.08 -9.95
CA GLU A 387 5.58 10.12 -10.46
C GLU A 387 4.67 11.02 -9.59
N THR A 388 4.56 10.73 -8.29
CA THR A 388 3.72 11.51 -7.36
C THR A 388 4.19 12.95 -7.23
N MET A 389 5.51 13.16 -7.13
CA MET A 389 6.05 14.53 -7.07
C MET A 389 5.76 15.31 -8.36
N GLY A 390 5.89 14.66 -9.52
CA GLY A 390 5.59 15.24 -10.83
C GLY A 390 4.13 15.63 -10.99
N CYS A 391 3.19 14.85 -10.43
CA CYS A 391 1.76 15.15 -10.50
C CYS A 391 1.24 16.06 -9.37
N SER A 392 2.01 16.27 -8.29
CA SER A 392 1.56 16.95 -7.07
C SER A 392 0.91 18.32 -7.28
N GLN A 393 1.51 19.19 -8.10
CA GLN A 393 0.97 20.53 -8.37
C GLN A 393 -0.25 20.50 -9.30
N LEU A 394 -0.33 19.52 -10.20
CA LEU A 394 -1.54 19.31 -11.00
C LEU A 394 -2.69 18.86 -10.09
N MET A 395 -2.43 17.86 -9.23
CA MET A 395 -3.40 17.36 -8.26
C MET A 395 -3.91 18.47 -7.35
N ARG A 396 -3.00 19.25 -6.76
CA ARG A 396 -3.35 20.37 -5.89
C ARG A 396 -4.25 21.39 -6.59
N ARG A 397 -3.87 21.85 -7.79
CA ARG A 397 -4.64 22.87 -8.52
C ARG A 397 -6.02 22.37 -8.92
N THR A 398 -6.13 21.12 -9.38
CA THR A 398 -7.42 20.54 -9.75
C THR A 398 -8.34 20.40 -8.54
N LEU A 399 -7.84 19.84 -7.43
CA LEU A 399 -8.63 19.69 -6.20
C LEU A 399 -9.07 21.04 -5.63
N GLU A 400 -8.16 22.03 -5.56
CA GLU A 400 -8.48 23.38 -5.08
C GLU A 400 -9.51 24.09 -5.98
N ALA A 401 -9.44 23.90 -7.30
CA ALA A 401 -10.41 24.44 -8.26
C ALA A 401 -11.82 23.86 -8.06
N ASP A 402 -11.92 22.60 -7.63
CA ASP A 402 -13.18 21.95 -7.29
C ASP A 402 -13.62 22.17 -5.83
N GLY A 403 -12.87 22.99 -5.09
CA GLY A 403 -13.24 23.43 -3.75
C GLY A 403 -12.76 22.53 -2.62
N TYR A 404 -11.83 21.60 -2.90
CA TYR A 404 -11.14 20.78 -1.90
C TYR A 404 -9.77 21.37 -1.60
N PRO A 405 -9.56 22.03 -0.44
CA PRO A 405 -8.23 22.48 -0.04
C PRO A 405 -7.25 21.31 -0.04
N CYS A 406 -6.03 21.54 -0.53
CA CYS A 406 -5.06 20.49 -0.72
C CYS A 406 -3.68 20.88 -0.17
N LEU A 407 -3.09 20.00 0.64
CA LEU A 407 -1.74 20.14 1.18
C LEU A 407 -0.77 19.19 0.47
N SER A 408 0.23 19.72 -0.23
CA SER A 408 1.40 18.93 -0.59
C SER A 408 2.33 18.82 0.62
N LEU A 409 2.65 17.59 1.04
CA LEU A 409 3.49 17.33 2.21
C LEU A 409 4.74 16.55 1.81
N ASP A 410 5.91 17.16 1.93
CA ASP A 410 7.18 16.59 1.46
C ASP A 410 7.88 15.77 2.56
N GLY A 411 8.47 14.64 2.18
CA GLY A 411 9.33 13.84 3.06
C GLY A 411 9.74 12.50 2.45
N ASP A 412 10.53 11.73 3.18
CA ASP A 412 10.78 10.32 2.84
C ASP A 412 9.72 9.41 3.50
N GLY A 413 9.10 8.51 2.73
CA GLY A 413 8.01 7.64 3.19
C GLY A 413 8.49 6.31 3.78
N CYS A 414 9.79 6.03 3.76
CA CYS A 414 10.38 4.80 4.27
C CYS A 414 11.62 5.08 5.14
N ASN A 415 12.54 5.95 4.69
CA ASN A 415 13.73 6.34 5.45
C ASN A 415 13.37 7.31 6.58
N ARG A 416 13.33 6.83 7.83
CA ARG A 416 12.98 7.65 8.99
C ARG A 416 13.97 8.79 9.22
N GLY A 417 15.27 8.53 8.99
CA GLY A 417 16.35 9.51 9.16
C GLY A 417 16.24 10.71 8.19
N LYS A 418 15.57 10.54 7.04
CA LYS A 418 15.33 11.58 6.05
C LYS A 418 13.93 12.21 6.14
N PHE A 419 13.10 11.84 7.14
CA PHE A 419 11.76 12.43 7.30
C PHE A 419 11.74 13.67 8.22
N PRO A 420 11.35 14.88 7.75
CA PRO A 420 11.34 16.10 8.55
C PRO A 420 10.09 16.18 9.45
N GLY A 421 9.97 15.29 10.44
CA GLY A 421 8.73 15.07 11.19
C GLY A 421 8.16 16.28 11.92
N GLY A 422 8.99 17.11 12.54
CA GLY A 422 8.53 18.34 13.21
C GLY A 422 7.92 19.34 12.23
N GLN A 423 8.61 19.60 11.12
CA GLN A 423 8.14 20.52 10.07
C GLN A 423 6.87 20.00 9.40
N ALA A 424 6.82 18.70 9.10
CA ALA A 424 5.65 18.06 8.51
C ALA A 424 4.42 18.21 9.42
N ALA A 425 4.58 17.97 10.73
CA ALA A 425 3.50 18.14 11.69
C ALA A 425 3.03 19.60 11.83
N THR A 426 3.94 20.57 11.81
CA THR A 426 3.56 22.00 11.81
C THR A 426 2.74 22.36 10.58
N ARG A 427 3.13 21.89 9.38
CA ARG A 427 2.38 22.14 8.14
C ARG A 427 1.00 21.49 8.15
N LEU A 428 0.93 20.22 8.56
CA LEU A 428 -0.35 19.50 8.66
C LEU A 428 -1.25 20.14 9.72
N GLY A 429 -0.72 20.50 10.89
CA GLY A 429 -1.47 21.19 11.95
C GLY A 429 -2.07 22.51 11.47
N ALA A 430 -1.29 23.36 10.80
CA ALA A 430 -1.79 24.62 10.24
C ALA A 430 -2.87 24.40 9.16
N PHE A 431 -2.74 23.35 8.36
CA PHE A 431 -3.74 22.97 7.36
C PHE A 431 -5.05 22.50 8.01
N LEU A 432 -4.96 21.67 9.05
CA LEU A 432 -6.11 21.22 9.83
C LEU A 432 -6.84 22.38 10.51
N GLU A 433 -6.12 23.31 11.14
CA GLU A 433 -6.70 24.53 11.72
C GLU A 433 -7.47 25.36 10.68
N MET A 434 -6.94 25.47 9.45
CA MET A 434 -7.62 26.13 8.34
C MET A 434 -8.91 25.39 7.95
N LEU A 435 -8.89 24.06 7.90
CA LEU A 435 -10.07 23.24 7.59
C LEU A 435 -11.17 23.38 8.66
N HIS A 436 -10.80 23.34 9.94
CA HIS A 436 -11.74 23.60 11.04
C HIS A 436 -12.41 24.98 10.90
N LYS A 437 -11.65 26.04 10.65
CA LYS A 437 -12.22 27.39 10.43
C LYS A 437 -13.18 27.44 9.24
N ARG A 438 -12.89 26.74 8.14
CA ARG A 438 -13.78 26.67 6.97
C ARG A 438 -15.10 25.97 7.31
N ARG A 439 -15.04 24.88 8.07
CA ARG A 439 -16.21 24.13 8.54
C ARG A 439 -17.06 24.98 9.50
N ASP A 440 -16.44 25.64 10.48
CA ASP A 440 -17.13 26.52 11.43
C ASP A 440 -17.84 27.71 10.76
N HIS A 441 -17.26 28.24 9.68
CA HIS A 441 -17.87 29.31 8.88
C HIS A 441 -18.90 28.82 7.86
N GLY A 442 -19.27 27.53 7.90
CA GLY A 442 -20.29 26.96 7.03
C GLY A 442 -19.93 27.05 5.54
N THR A 443 -18.64 27.18 5.19
CA THR A 443 -18.16 27.16 3.81
C THR A 443 -17.92 25.70 3.44
N PRO A 444 -18.89 24.99 2.82
CA PRO A 444 -18.71 23.58 2.53
C PRO A 444 -17.65 23.46 1.43
N ALA A 445 -16.76 22.46 1.49
CA ALA A 445 -16.21 21.90 0.25
C ALA A 445 -17.43 21.52 -0.62
N ARG A 446 -17.43 21.88 -1.90
CA ARG A 446 -18.59 21.78 -2.82
C ARG A 446 -19.42 20.53 -2.47
N ARG A 447 -20.56 20.73 -1.79
CA ARG A 447 -21.55 19.67 -1.58
C ARG A 447 -22.30 19.59 -2.92
N THR A 448 -21.76 18.83 -3.87
CA THR A 448 -22.54 18.51 -5.06
C THR A 448 -23.74 17.65 -4.62
N VAL A 449 -24.89 18.26 -4.87
CA VAL A 449 -26.28 17.85 -4.78
C VAL A 449 -26.52 16.37 -5.13
N ALA A 450 -27.30 15.72 -4.26
CA ALA A 450 -28.20 14.56 -4.42
C ALA A 450 -27.84 13.44 -5.41
#